data_AF-A0A4W5JQL0-F1
#
_entry.id   AF-A0A4W5JQL0-F1
#
_cell.length_a   1.000
_cell.length_b   1.000
_cell.length_c   1.000
_cell.angle_alpha   90.00
_cell.angle_beta   90.00
_cell.angle_gamma   90.00
#
_symmetry.space_group_name_H-M   'P 1'
#
loop_
_entity.id
_entity.type
_entity.pdbx_description
1 polymer ?
#
loop_
_entity_poly.entity_id
_entity_poly.type
_entity_poly.pdbx_seq_one_letter_code
_entity_poly.pdbx_strand_id
1 'polypeptide(L)'
;MIGERDRDRERQRCVENLTEEETRRTHDMTGLLHHLSTAKRKFAESLNEFKFQCIGDAETDDEICIAKSLQEFAGVLQNLEDERTRMVSLGQAGGGGAPVQ
;
A
#
# COMPACT_ATOMS: atom_id res chain seq x y z
N MET A 1 -27.22 -23.80 36.01
CA MET A 1 -25.75 -23.80 36.17
C MET A 1 -24.99 -24.46 35.00
N ILE A 2 -25.37 -25.64 34.48
CA ILE A 2 -24.66 -26.23 33.31
C ILE A 2 -24.92 -25.44 32.02
N GLY A 3 -26.17 -25.09 31.72
CA GLY A 3 -26.52 -24.35 30.51
C GLY A 3 -26.03 -22.90 30.43
N GLU A 4 -25.68 -22.25 31.54
CA GLU A 4 -25.02 -20.93 31.49
C GLU A 4 -23.57 -21.06 31.03
N ARG A 5 -22.84 -22.04 31.58
CA ARG A 5 -21.46 -22.32 31.16
C ARG A 5 -21.38 -22.74 29.68
N ASP A 6 -22.36 -23.49 29.19
CA ASP A 6 -22.40 -23.87 27.77
C ASP A 6 -22.69 -22.66 26.88
N ARG A 7 -23.62 -21.79 27.28
CA ARG A 7 -23.87 -20.51 26.58
C ARG A 7 -22.64 -19.60 26.60
N ASP A 8 -21.91 -19.54 27.70
CA ASP A 8 -20.70 -18.72 27.80
C ASP A 8 -19.58 -19.26 26.90
N ARG A 9 -19.44 -20.59 26.79
CA ARG A 9 -18.51 -21.21 25.83
C ARG A 9 -18.89 -20.95 24.38
N GLU A 10 -20.17 -21.00 24.04
CA GLU A 10 -20.63 -20.69 22.68
C GLU A 10 -20.38 -19.23 22.32
N ARG A 11 -20.65 -18.30 23.26
CA ARG A 11 -20.33 -16.88 23.12
C ARG A 11 -18.83 -16.67 22.92
N GLN A 12 -18.01 -17.31 23.74
CA GLN A 12 -16.55 -17.23 23.65
C GLN A 12 -16.06 -17.70 22.27
N ARG A 13 -16.55 -18.86 21.81
CA ARG A 13 -16.21 -19.39 20.47
C ARG A 13 -16.65 -18.45 19.34
N CYS A 14 -17.83 -17.84 19.46
CA CYS A 14 -18.32 -16.87 18.48
C CYS A 14 -17.40 -15.64 18.41
N VAL A 15 -17.01 -15.10 19.56
CA VAL A 15 -16.08 -13.96 19.63
C VAL A 15 -14.74 -14.32 19.01
N GLU A 16 -14.16 -15.48 19.35
CA GLU A 16 -12.89 -15.96 18.77
C GLU A 16 -12.95 -16.03 17.24
N ASN A 17 -13.98 -16.69 16.69
CA ASN A 17 -14.15 -16.80 15.25
C ASN A 17 -14.28 -15.42 14.56
N LEU A 18 -15.04 -14.50 15.15
CA LEU A 18 -15.19 -13.14 14.64
C LEU A 18 -13.85 -12.38 14.66
N THR A 19 -13.08 -12.50 15.74
CA THR A 19 -11.77 -11.86 15.84
C THR A 19 -10.76 -12.42 14.83
N GLU A 20 -10.78 -13.73 14.58
CA GLU A 20 -9.94 -14.36 13.56
C GLU A 20 -10.32 -13.89 12.14
N GLU A 21 -11.62 -13.79 11.86
CA GLU A 21 -12.10 -13.30 10.57
C GLU A 21 -11.70 -11.85 10.31
N GLU A 22 -11.88 -10.96 11.30
CA GLU A 22 -11.49 -9.55 11.18
C GLU A 22 -9.97 -9.38 11.05
N THR A 23 -9.19 -10.19 11.77
CA THR A 23 -7.73 -10.21 11.66
C THR A 23 -7.31 -10.63 10.24
N ARG A 24 -7.92 -11.69 9.71
CA ARG A 24 -7.65 -12.16 8.35
C ARG A 24 -8.02 -11.12 7.30
N ARG A 25 -9.19 -10.49 7.41
CA ARG A 25 -9.64 -9.43 6.49
C ARG A 25 -8.66 -8.26 6.48
N THR A 26 -8.20 -7.84 7.66
CA THR A 26 -7.24 -6.74 7.81
C THR A 26 -5.87 -7.10 7.20
N HIS A 27 -5.42 -8.34 7.37
CA HIS A 27 -4.19 -8.84 6.75
C HIS A 27 -4.29 -8.83 5.22
N ASP A 28 -5.37 -9.37 4.67
CA ASP A 28 -5.60 -9.41 3.22
C ASP A 28 -5.66 -8.00 2.62
N MET A 29 -6.35 -7.07 3.30
CA MET A 29 -6.39 -5.65 2.92
C MET A 29 -4.99 -5.04 2.90
N THR A 30 -4.16 -5.32 3.91
CA THR A 30 -2.78 -4.84 3.99
C THR A 30 -1.96 -5.35 2.80
N GLY A 31 -2.11 -6.62 2.44
CA GLY A 31 -1.46 -7.21 1.26
C GLY A 31 -1.90 -6.54 -0.05
N LEU A 32 -3.20 -6.28 -0.23
CA LEU A 32 -3.73 -5.57 -1.40
C LEU A 32 -3.17 -4.14 -1.50
N LEU A 33 -3.12 -3.42 -0.38
CA LEU A 33 -2.54 -2.06 -0.33
C LEU A 33 -1.04 -2.07 -0.64
N HIS A 34 -0.32 -3.12 -0.25
CA HIS A 34 1.10 -3.28 -0.62
C HIS A 34 1.25 -3.48 -2.14
N HIS A 35 0.50 -4.41 -2.74
CA HIS A 35 0.53 -4.63 -4.18
C HIS A 35 0.17 -3.37 -4.97
N LEU A 36 -0.82 -2.61 -4.50
CA LEU A 36 -1.17 -1.32 -5.10
C LEU A 36 -0.03 -0.31 -5.03
N SER A 37 0.74 -0.27 -3.93
CA SER A 37 1.95 0.58 -3.83
C SER A 37 2.95 0.23 -4.92
N THR A 38 3.24 -1.06 -5.01
CA THR A 38 4.26 -1.58 -5.92
C THR A 38 3.86 -1.32 -7.37
N ALA A 39 2.60 -1.52 -7.72
CA ALA A 39 2.08 -1.22 -9.05
C ALA A 39 2.22 0.27 -9.40
N LYS A 40 1.90 1.18 -8.48
CA LYS A 40 2.04 2.62 -8.70
C LYS A 40 3.50 3.06 -8.85
N ARG A 41 4.41 2.52 -8.04
CA ARG A 41 5.85 2.78 -8.17
C ARG A 41 6.38 2.34 -9.53
N LYS A 42 6.05 1.12 -9.97
CA LYS A 42 6.39 0.63 -11.31
C LYS A 42 5.81 1.47 -12.44
N PHE A 43 4.59 1.98 -12.26
CA PHE A 43 3.98 2.88 -13.22
C PHE A 43 4.73 4.22 -13.30
N ALA A 44 5.14 4.78 -12.16
CA ALA A 44 5.98 5.97 -12.12
C ALA A 44 7.34 5.73 -12.80
N GLU A 45 7.99 4.60 -12.53
CA GLU A 45 9.23 4.20 -13.23
C GLU A 45 9.01 4.14 -14.76
N SER A 46 7.91 3.52 -15.20
CA SER A 46 7.57 3.42 -16.63
C SER A 46 7.36 4.79 -17.28
N LEU A 47 6.77 5.76 -16.55
CA LEU A 47 6.61 7.13 -17.01
C LEU A 47 7.94 7.89 -17.07
N ASN A 48 8.84 7.65 -16.12
CA ASN A 48 10.15 8.28 -16.06
C ASN A 48 11.06 7.83 -17.22
N GLU A 49 10.96 6.56 -17.60
CA GLU A 49 11.71 5.96 -18.71
C GLU A 49 11.00 6.08 -20.06
N PHE A 50 9.79 6.66 -20.09
CA PHE A 50 9.03 6.78 -21.31
C PHE A 50 9.79 7.62 -22.35
N LYS A 51 9.90 7.07 -23.55
CA LYS A 51 10.46 7.77 -24.72
C LYS A 51 9.50 7.61 -25.88
N PHE A 52 9.25 8.72 -26.57
CA PHE A 52 8.48 8.67 -27.80
C PHE A 52 9.23 7.87 -28.86
N GLN A 53 8.48 7.10 -29.63
CA GLN A 53 9.01 6.53 -30.86
C GLN A 53 8.87 7.60 -31.96
N CYS A 54 9.88 8.46 -32.06
CA CYS A 54 9.90 9.55 -33.00
C CYS A 54 10.19 9.07 -34.43
N ILE A 55 9.73 9.83 -35.42
CA ILE A 55 10.06 9.62 -36.83
C ILE A 55 11.30 10.46 -37.17
N GLY A 56 12.38 9.81 -37.62
CA GLY A 56 13.65 10.47 -37.92
C GLY A 56 14.61 10.50 -36.72
N ASP A 57 15.70 11.25 -36.85
CA ASP A 57 16.82 11.21 -35.90
C ASP A 57 16.78 12.35 -34.85
N ALA A 58 15.70 13.14 -34.82
CA ALA A 58 15.53 14.28 -33.93
C ALA A 58 14.13 14.30 -33.30
N GLU A 59 14.05 14.71 -32.03
CA GLU A 59 12.79 14.95 -31.33
C GLU A 59 12.27 16.37 -31.62
N THR A 60 10.96 16.51 -31.69
CA THR A 60 10.28 17.81 -31.76
C THR A 60 10.20 18.47 -30.38
N ASP A 61 10.05 19.79 -30.34
CA ASP A 61 9.87 20.52 -29.07
C ASP A 61 8.66 20.01 -28.26
N ASP A 62 7.58 19.61 -28.94
CA ASP A 62 6.39 19.05 -28.30
C ASP A 62 6.65 17.67 -27.67
N GLU A 63 7.37 16.78 -28.37
CA GLU A 63 7.76 15.45 -27.84
C GLU A 63 8.64 15.59 -26.59
N ILE A 64 9.61 16.51 -26.62
CA ILE A 64 10.48 16.83 -25.47
C ILE A 64 9.63 17.37 -24.31
N CYS A 65 8.70 18.28 -24.58
CA CYS A 65 7.85 18.90 -23.58
C CYS A 65 6.93 17.86 -22.90
N ILE A 66 6.32 16.96 -23.68
CA ILE A 66 5.46 15.91 -23.15
C ILE A 66 6.29 14.90 -22.34
N ALA A 67 7.46 14.48 -22.83
CA ALA A 67 8.33 13.56 -22.10
C ALA A 67 8.74 14.12 -20.73
N LYS A 68 9.10 15.40 -20.66
CA LYS A 68 9.39 16.09 -19.39
C LYS A 68 8.17 16.13 -18.47
N SER A 69 6.99 16.41 -19.01
CA SER A 69 5.74 16.43 -18.23
C SER A 69 5.45 15.05 -17.60
N LEU A 70 5.74 13.96 -18.31
CA LEU A 70 5.59 12.59 -17.79
C LEU A 70 6.61 12.29 -16.68
N GLN A 71 7.86 12.75 -16.82
CA GLN A 71 8.89 12.63 -15.79
C GLN A 71 8.53 13.42 -14.52
N GLU A 72 7.99 14.63 -14.66
CA GLU A 72 7.51 15.42 -13.53
C GLU A 72 6.36 14.70 -12.80
N PHE A 73 5.40 14.16 -13.56
CA PHE A 73 4.30 13.39 -12.99
C PHE A 73 4.78 12.11 -12.29
N ALA A 74 5.77 11.41 -12.86
CA ALA A 74 6.42 10.27 -12.22
C ALA A 74 7.03 10.66 -10.86
N GLY A 75 7.73 11.80 -10.80
CA GLY A 75 8.27 12.33 -9.55
C GLY A 75 7.20 12.61 -8.49
N VAL A 76 6.06 13.17 -8.90
CA VAL A 76 4.91 13.39 -7.99
C VAL A 76 4.37 12.06 -7.45
N LEU A 77 4.19 11.05 -8.31
CA LEU A 77 3.72 9.71 -7.89
C LEU A 77 4.71 9.03 -6.94
N GLN A 78 6.01 9.18 -7.18
CA GLN A 78 7.04 8.60 -6.34
C GLN A 78 7.01 9.21 -4.92
N ASN A 79 6.96 10.55 -4.84
CA ASN A 79 6.85 11.28 -3.58
C ASN A 79 5.58 10.90 -2.81
N LEU A 80 4.45 10.74 -3.51
CA LEU A 80 3.18 10.33 -2.92
C LEU A 80 3.29 8.95 -2.26
N GLU A 81 3.88 7.97 -2.96
CA GLU A 81 4.02 6.62 -2.41
C GLU A 81 5.10 6.54 -1.31
N ASP A 82 6.13 7.39 -1.34
CA ASP A 82 7.09 7.51 -0.24
C ASP A 82 6.43 8.03 1.03
N GLU A 83 5.57 9.06 0.92
CA GLU A 83 4.83 9.57 2.07
C GLU A 83 3.81 8.56 2.59
N ARG A 84 3.16 7.82 1.70
CA ARG A 84 2.32 6.68 2.12
C ARG A 84 3.13 5.65 2.91
N THR A 85 4.31 5.26 2.41
CA THR A 85 5.17 4.28 3.08
C THR A 85 5.54 4.76 4.48
N ARG A 86 5.83 6.06 4.66
CA ARG A 86 6.09 6.65 5.98
C ARG A 86 4.90 6.59 6.93
N MET A 87 3.69 6.93 6.45
CA MET A 87 2.48 6.84 7.28
C MET A 87 2.21 5.41 7.73
N VAL A 88 2.40 4.42 6.85
CA VAL A 88 2.20 3.01 7.19
C VAL A 88 3.27 2.50 8.15
N SER A 89 4.54 2.88 7.97
CA SER A 89 5.63 2.44 8.84
C SER A 89 5.57 3.05 10.24
N LEU A 90 5.13 4.31 10.37
CA LEU A 90 4.91 4.95 11.67
C LEU A 90 3.81 4.24 12.48
N GLY A 91 2.74 3.78 11.81
CA GLY A 91 1.69 3.00 12.44
C GLY A 91 2.16 1.63 12.98
N GLN A 92 3.20 1.05 12.39
CA GLN A 92 3.79 -0.23 12.82
C GLN A 92 4.82 -0.06 13.95
N ALA A 93 5.50 1.09 14.03
CA ALA A 93 6.51 1.37 15.05
C ALA A 93 5.91 1.64 16.45
N GLY A 94 4.62 1.97 16.55
CA GLY A 94 3.93 2.25 17.82
C GLY A 94 3.64 1.04 18.71
N GLY A 95 3.94 -0.20 18.28
CA GLY A 95 3.70 -1.43 19.05
C GLY A 95 4.88 -1.90 19.92
N GLY A 96 6.02 -1.22 19.86
CA GLY A 96 7.19 -1.53 20.67
C GLY A 96 7.06 -1.01 22.09
N GLY A 97 6.34 -1.73 22.95
CA GLY A 97 6.39 -1.52 24.39
C GLY A 97 7.85 -1.58 24.86
N ALA A 98 8.33 -0.50 25.46
CA ALA A 98 9.64 -0.49 26.11
C ALA A 98 9.72 -1.66 27.11
N PRO A 99 10.85 -2.37 27.23
CA PRO A 99 11.01 -3.37 28.27
C PRO A 99 10.88 -2.65 29.61
N VAL A 100 9.86 -3.03 30.38
CA VAL A 100 9.72 -2.60 31.77
C VAL A 100 10.91 -3.21 32.51
N GLN A 101 11.86 -2.35 32.89
CA GLN A 101 12.95 -2.71 33.80
C GLN A 101 12.42 -2.96 35.21
#